data_AF-A0A2D3NC30-F1
#
_entry.id   AF-A0A2D3NC30-F1
#
_cell.length_a   1.000
_cell.length_b   1.000
_cell.length_c   1.000
_cell.angle_alpha   90.00
_cell.angle_beta   90.00
_cell.angle_gamma   90.00
#
_symmetry.space_group_name_H-M   'P 1'
#
loop_
_entity.id
_entity.type
_entity.pdbx_description
1 polymer ?
#
loop_
_entity_poly.entity_id
_entity_poly.type
_entity_poly.pdbx_seq_one_letter_code
_entity_poly.pdbx_strand_id
1 'polypeptide(L)'
;MGSYRLLEYKGIFKKIIDFMSLFNIPFADIQLRLNSKGIPVEVLNQPEIFTRWVNLREGELKTFLTDNSVKPIIEGADKDFSDSLQAIKDSLFYQFLLPPVYGECSQKPIHKVIVQSQLYQSEKFPVAIEENFISSTPQEVEIIQAGKFNIDWSKLETLYDKQYKAICNDAKFDHNVLYQAKYRYLTRYGVMRDCIAEFLEDTANKSIVSKQTFNIQFIKTN
;
A
#
# COMPACT_ATOMS: atom_id res chain seq x y z
N MET A 1 7.43 -9.97 13.37
CA MET A 1 8.12 -9.86 12.07
C MET A 1 7.20 -10.43 10.99
N GLY A 2 6.59 -9.58 10.17
CA GLY A 2 5.80 -10.02 9.02
C GLY A 2 6.73 -10.61 7.96
N SER A 3 6.54 -11.89 7.61
CA SER A 3 7.25 -12.52 6.50
C SER A 3 6.58 -12.13 5.18
N TYR A 4 7.16 -11.17 4.45
CA TYR A 4 6.84 -10.96 3.04
C TYR A 4 7.38 -12.16 2.24
N ARG A 5 6.51 -13.12 1.89
CA ARG A 5 6.85 -14.22 0.97
C ARG A 5 6.31 -13.90 -0.41
N LEU A 6 7.20 -13.59 -1.33
CA LEU A 6 6.92 -13.52 -2.77
C LEU A 6 6.68 -14.95 -3.28
N LEU A 7 5.46 -15.23 -3.75
CA LEU A 7 5.01 -16.60 -4.00
C LEU A 7 5.25 -17.12 -5.41
N GLU A 8 5.44 -16.29 -6.45
CA GLU A 8 5.88 -16.75 -7.79
C GLU A 8 6.19 -15.56 -8.74
N TYR A 9 7.27 -15.63 -9.51
CA TYR A 9 7.55 -14.72 -10.63
C TYR A 9 8.36 -15.40 -11.73
N LYS A 10 8.23 -14.95 -12.98
CA LYS A 10 9.13 -15.35 -14.07
C LYS A 10 10.53 -14.84 -13.77
N GLY A 11 11.56 -15.69 -13.81
CA GLY A 11 12.93 -15.36 -13.40
C GLY A 11 13.54 -14.07 -13.99
N ILE A 12 13.03 -13.61 -15.14
CA ILE A 12 13.39 -12.31 -15.75
C ILE A 12 13.09 -11.11 -14.84
N PHE A 13 12.09 -11.18 -13.97
CA PHE A 13 11.71 -10.11 -13.05
C PHE A 13 12.42 -10.18 -11.69
N LYS A 14 13.19 -11.24 -11.42
CA LYS A 14 13.87 -11.45 -10.14
C LYS A 14 14.67 -10.23 -9.70
N LYS A 15 15.51 -9.71 -10.60
CA LYS A 15 16.42 -8.60 -10.30
C LYS A 15 15.67 -7.34 -9.92
N ILE A 16 14.56 -7.06 -10.60
CA ILE A 16 13.72 -5.88 -10.32
C ILE A 16 13.01 -6.07 -8.98
N ILE A 17 12.48 -7.26 -8.71
CA ILE A 17 11.80 -7.57 -7.46
C ILE A 17 12.77 -7.48 -6.28
N ASP A 18 13.95 -8.09 -6.40
CA ASP A 18 15.00 -8.02 -5.37
C ASP A 18 15.38 -6.56 -5.11
N PHE A 19 15.60 -5.77 -6.17
CA PHE A 19 15.87 -4.34 -6.07
C PHE A 19 14.75 -3.57 -5.35
N MET A 20 13.49 -3.77 -5.73
CA MET A 20 12.34 -3.11 -5.09
C MET A 20 12.17 -3.53 -3.63
N SER A 21 12.52 -4.78 -3.29
CA SER A 21 12.41 -5.28 -1.92
C SER A 21 13.35 -4.57 -0.94
N LEU A 22 14.48 -4.04 -1.42
CA LEU A 22 15.44 -3.29 -0.60
C LEU A 22 14.80 -2.02 0.00
N PHE A 23 13.85 -1.40 -0.70
CA PHE A 23 13.14 -0.20 -0.23
C PHE A 23 12.21 -0.47 0.95
N ASN A 24 11.95 -1.74 1.30
CA ASN A 24 11.21 -2.08 2.51
C ASN A 24 12.11 -2.10 3.77
N ILE A 25 13.44 -2.21 3.61
CA ILE A 25 14.39 -2.34 4.73
C ILE A 25 14.33 -1.13 5.68
N PRO A 26 14.31 0.14 5.22
CA PRO A 26 14.22 1.27 6.13
C PRO A 26 12.96 1.24 7.01
N PHE A 27 11.87 0.68 6.47
CA PHE A 27 10.57 0.54 7.12
C PHE A 27 10.35 -0.79 7.86
N ALA A 28 11.40 -1.57 8.10
CA ALA A 28 11.28 -2.87 8.78
C ALA A 28 10.56 -2.78 10.14
N ASP A 29 10.85 -1.73 10.91
CA ASP A 29 10.17 -1.38 12.16
C ASP A 29 9.78 0.10 12.12
N ILE A 30 8.50 0.40 11.92
CA ILE A 30 7.95 1.75 11.95
C ILE A 30 7.24 1.97 13.29
N GLN A 31 7.53 3.10 13.94
CA GLN A 31 6.81 3.56 15.13
C GLN A 31 6.00 4.81 14.80
N LEU A 32 4.68 4.76 15.00
CA LEU A 32 3.77 5.85 14.63
C LEU A 32 3.07 6.42 15.86
N ARG A 33 2.97 7.75 15.94
CA ARG A 33 1.99 8.41 16.81
C ARG A 33 0.71 8.59 16.02
N LEU A 34 -0.39 8.03 16.52
CA LEU A 34 -1.72 8.19 15.95
C LEU A 34 -2.52 9.26 16.71
N ASN A 35 -3.42 9.96 16.03
CA ASN A 35 -4.42 10.81 16.70
C ASN A 35 -5.60 9.98 17.22
N SER A 36 -6.59 10.63 17.84
CA SER A 36 -7.82 9.98 18.35
C SER A 36 -8.67 9.29 17.28
N LYS A 37 -8.39 9.54 16.00
CA LYS A 37 -9.02 8.87 14.85
C LYS A 37 -8.10 7.79 14.25
N GLY A 38 -7.04 7.37 14.94
CA GLY A 38 -6.12 6.35 14.42
C GLY A 38 -5.27 6.80 13.22
N ILE A 39 -5.23 8.08 12.88
CA ILE A 39 -4.44 8.61 11.75
C ILE A 39 -3.03 8.98 12.24
N PRO A 40 -1.93 8.56 11.58
CA PRO A 40 -0.57 8.97 11.88
C PRO A 40 -0.40 10.46 11.73
N VAL A 41 0.14 11.03 12.78
CA VAL A 41 0.51 12.44 12.83
C VAL A 41 2.02 12.61 12.93
N GLU A 42 2.77 11.54 13.23
CA GLU A 42 4.22 11.57 13.37
C GLU A 42 4.82 10.16 13.26
N VAL A 43 6.03 10.10 12.72
CA VAL A 43 6.90 8.92 12.72
C VAL A 43 7.92 9.08 13.84
N LEU A 44 7.75 8.31 14.92
CA LEU A 44 8.52 8.46 16.16
C LEU A 44 10.00 8.09 15.98
N ASN A 45 10.29 7.19 15.03
CA ASN A 45 11.64 6.71 14.76
C ASN A 45 12.19 7.17 13.40
N GLN A 46 11.81 8.36 12.94
CA GLN A 46 12.28 8.94 11.68
C GLN A 46 13.83 8.95 11.54
N PRO A 47 14.63 9.30 12.56
CA PRO A 47 16.09 9.27 12.44
C PRO A 47 16.65 7.87 12.16
N GLU A 48 16.03 6.83 12.71
CA GLU A 48 16.45 5.43 12.50
C GLU A 48 16.12 4.97 11.09
N ILE A 49 14.92 5.30 10.59
CA ILE A 49 14.50 5.04 9.20
C ILE A 49 15.48 5.68 8.23
N PHE A 50 15.79 6.97 8.42
CA PHE A 50 16.72 7.67 7.55
C PHE A 50 18.13 7.06 7.61
N THR A 51 18.60 6.69 8.82
CA THR A 51 19.91 6.02 8.99
C THR A 51 19.97 4.69 8.23
N ARG A 52 18.92 3.86 8.31
CA ARG A 52 18.83 2.60 7.57
C ARG A 52 18.84 2.84 6.07
N TRP A 53 18.13 3.85 5.59
CA TRP A 53 18.15 4.26 4.19
C TRP A 53 19.54 4.69 3.72
N VAL A 54 20.22 5.56 4.47
CA VAL A 54 21.59 6.01 4.14
C VAL A 54 22.55 4.82 4.06
N ASN A 55 22.49 3.91 5.03
CA ASN A 55 23.33 2.70 5.03
C ASN A 55 23.05 1.80 3.82
N LEU A 56 21.77 1.62 3.45
CA LEU A 56 21.38 0.85 2.27
C LEU A 56 21.86 1.52 0.98
N ARG A 57 21.68 2.84 0.88
CA ARG A 57 22.08 3.66 -0.26
C ARG A 57 23.59 3.63 -0.49
N GLU A 58 24.37 3.73 0.58
CA GLU A 58 25.84 3.74 0.56
C GLU A 58 26.46 2.34 0.52
N GLY A 59 25.68 1.30 0.83
CA GLY A 59 26.05 -0.10 0.74
C GLY A 59 25.55 -0.75 -0.54
N GLU A 60 24.43 -1.48 -0.42
CA GLU A 60 23.89 -2.35 -1.48
C GLU A 60 23.49 -1.60 -2.75
N LEU A 61 23.06 -0.34 -2.63
CA LEU A 61 22.62 0.46 -3.78
C LEU A 61 23.74 1.30 -4.41
N LYS A 62 24.95 1.30 -3.84
CA LYS A 62 26.04 2.19 -4.26
C LYS A 62 26.37 2.04 -5.74
N THR A 63 26.31 0.82 -6.27
CA THR A 63 26.61 0.51 -7.67
C THR A 63 25.55 1.02 -8.65
N PHE A 64 24.35 1.35 -8.17
CA PHE A 64 23.25 1.86 -8.99
C PHE A 64 23.19 3.39 -9.02
N LEU A 65 23.94 4.08 -8.16
CA LEU A 65 23.96 5.56 -8.10
C LEU A 65 24.48 6.22 -9.38
N THR A 66 25.26 5.50 -10.18
CA THR A 66 25.80 5.97 -11.46
C THR A 66 24.89 5.68 -12.64
N ASP A 67 23.81 4.91 -12.44
CA ASP A 67 22.83 4.59 -13.47
C ASP A 67 21.76 5.70 -13.56
N ASN A 68 21.75 6.42 -14.68
CA ASN A 68 20.80 7.49 -14.94
C ASN A 68 19.33 7.05 -14.93
N SER A 69 19.04 5.75 -15.13
CA SER A 69 17.69 5.21 -15.05
C SER A 69 17.21 4.98 -13.62
N VAL A 70 18.13 4.78 -12.68
CA VAL A 70 17.84 4.49 -11.26
C VAL A 70 17.95 5.74 -10.40
N LYS A 71 18.75 6.72 -10.82
CA LYS A 71 18.93 7.98 -10.10
C LYS A 71 17.62 8.67 -9.66
N PRO A 72 16.58 8.81 -10.51
CA PRO A 72 15.31 9.42 -10.08
C PRO A 72 14.59 8.62 -8.98
N ILE A 73 14.73 7.30 -8.98
CA ILE A 73 14.14 6.41 -7.97
C ILE A 73 14.82 6.66 -6.62
N ILE A 74 16.15 6.76 -6.61
CA ILE A 74 16.94 7.03 -5.41
C ILE A 74 16.68 8.44 -4.87
N GLU A 75 16.57 9.45 -5.74
CA GLU A 75 16.21 10.82 -5.34
C GLU A 75 14.79 10.90 -4.73
N GLY A 76 13.83 10.16 -5.30
CA GLY A 76 12.50 10.01 -4.72
C GLY A 76 12.56 9.36 -3.33
N ALA A 77 13.34 8.30 -3.19
CA ALA A 77 13.54 7.62 -1.92
C ALA A 77 14.26 8.47 -0.87
N ASP A 78 15.24 9.31 -1.25
CA ASP A 78 15.88 10.27 -0.34
C ASP A 78 14.85 11.21 0.28
N LYS A 79 13.88 11.66 -0.51
CA LYS A 79 12.76 12.49 -0.03
C LYS A 79 11.84 11.69 0.88
N ASP A 80 11.43 10.50 0.46
CA ASP A 80 10.47 9.67 1.18
C ASP A 80 11.03 9.14 2.51
N PHE A 81 12.35 8.90 2.62
CA PHE A 81 12.98 8.43 3.86
C PHE A 81 13.50 9.56 4.76
N SER A 82 13.59 10.80 4.27
CA SER A 82 13.90 11.96 5.12
C SER A 82 12.67 12.52 5.84
N ASP A 83 11.49 12.47 5.20
CA ASP A 83 10.19 12.74 5.83
C ASP A 83 9.18 11.66 5.42
N SER A 84 9.14 10.58 6.20
CA SER A 84 8.39 9.39 5.85
C SER A 84 6.90 9.48 6.15
N LEU A 85 6.44 10.52 6.84
CA LEU A 85 5.03 10.61 7.22
C LEU A 85 4.12 10.65 5.99
N GLN A 86 4.51 11.43 4.97
CA GLN A 86 3.72 11.54 3.74
C GLN A 86 3.79 10.26 2.90
N ALA A 87 4.98 9.67 2.74
CA ALA A 87 5.16 8.41 2.03
C ALA A 87 4.35 7.28 2.68
N ILE A 88 4.33 7.21 4.02
CA ILE A 88 3.48 6.28 4.76
C ILE A 88 2.02 6.57 4.45
N LYS A 89 1.54 7.82 4.57
CA LYS A 89 0.13 8.18 4.27
C LYS A 89 -0.30 7.86 2.83
N ASP A 90 0.60 8.00 1.88
CA ASP A 90 0.35 7.72 0.46
C ASP A 90 0.48 6.23 0.11
N SER A 91 1.11 5.43 0.98
CA SER A 91 1.25 4.00 0.76
C SER A 91 -0.09 3.28 0.91
N LEU A 92 -0.34 2.33 -0.01
CA LEU A 92 -1.45 1.40 0.12
C LEU A 92 -1.39 0.62 1.43
N PHE A 93 -0.17 0.31 1.88
CA PHE A 93 0.08 -0.35 3.15
C PHE A 93 -0.58 0.40 4.32
N TYR A 94 -0.34 1.70 4.47
CA TYR A 94 -0.98 2.48 5.52
C TYR A 94 -2.49 2.61 5.34
N GLN A 95 -2.92 3.00 4.13
CA GLN A 95 -4.34 3.25 3.84
C GLN A 95 -5.21 2.02 4.07
N PHE A 96 -4.64 0.83 3.93
CA PHE A 96 -5.33 -0.45 4.07
C PHE A 96 -4.99 -1.24 5.33
N LEU A 97 -4.02 -0.87 6.16
CA LEU A 97 -3.64 -1.70 7.32
C LEU A 97 -3.76 -0.99 8.67
N LEU A 98 -3.88 0.33 8.65
CA LEU A 98 -4.04 1.14 9.85
C LEU A 98 -5.38 1.91 9.78
N PRO A 99 -6.52 1.21 9.67
CA PRO A 99 -7.79 1.89 9.71
C PRO A 99 -8.00 2.59 11.07
N PRO A 100 -8.78 3.68 11.10
CA PRO A 100 -9.22 4.39 12.30
C PRO A 100 -9.95 3.54 13.34
N VAL A 101 -9.25 2.68 14.07
CA VAL A 101 -9.87 1.72 15.02
C VAL A 101 -10.22 2.36 16.38
N TYR A 102 -9.80 3.61 16.63
CA TYR A 102 -9.76 4.20 17.97
C TYR A 102 -10.79 5.31 18.27
N GLY A 103 -11.78 5.53 17.41
CA GLY A 103 -12.90 6.45 17.69
C GLY A 103 -14.17 5.69 18.11
N GLU A 104 -15.00 6.27 18.97
CA GLU A 104 -16.33 5.74 19.35
C GLU A 104 -17.07 5.22 18.10
N CYS A 105 -17.24 3.91 18.01
CA CYS A 105 -17.87 3.18 16.90
C CYS A 105 -19.39 3.40 16.86
N SER A 106 -19.84 4.66 16.79
CA SER A 106 -21.26 5.00 16.78
C SER A 106 -21.80 5.31 15.38
N GLN A 107 -20.95 5.41 14.35
CA GLN A 107 -21.37 5.68 12.97
C GLN A 107 -20.51 4.86 12.00
N LYS A 108 -21.10 4.29 10.95
CA LYS A 108 -20.38 3.62 9.83
C LYS A 108 -19.31 4.58 9.30
N PRO A 109 -18.02 4.40 9.63
CA PRO A 109 -17.02 5.36 9.24
C PRO A 109 -16.81 5.26 7.73
N ILE A 110 -16.76 6.43 7.08
CA ILE A 110 -16.32 6.53 5.68
C ILE A 110 -14.99 7.25 5.69
N HIS A 111 -13.94 6.53 5.29
CA HIS A 111 -12.59 7.07 5.20
C HIS A 111 -12.32 7.50 3.77
N LYS A 112 -12.02 8.78 3.56
CA LYS A 112 -11.63 9.29 2.25
C LYS A 112 -10.12 9.26 2.13
N VAL A 113 -9.61 8.47 1.20
CA VAL A 113 -8.18 8.35 0.91
C VAL A 113 -7.92 8.59 -0.58
N ILE A 114 -6.65 8.76 -0.93
CA ILE A 114 -6.20 8.89 -2.31
C ILE A 114 -5.22 7.76 -2.59
N VAL A 115 -5.60 6.86 -3.48
CA VAL A 115 -4.81 5.70 -3.88
C VAL A 115 -4.08 5.98 -5.18
N GLN A 116 -2.78 5.71 -5.25
CA GLN A 116 -2.03 5.77 -6.50
C GLN A 116 -2.42 4.59 -7.41
N SER A 117 -2.74 4.86 -8.68
CA SER A 117 -2.96 3.81 -9.67
C SER A 117 -1.68 3.01 -9.89
N GLN A 118 -1.83 1.69 -9.97
CA GLN A 118 -0.76 0.74 -10.20
C GLN A 118 -0.52 0.52 -11.70
N LEU A 119 -1.52 0.77 -12.54
CA LEU A 119 -1.40 0.69 -14.00
C LEU A 119 -1.09 2.05 -14.64
N TYR A 120 -1.47 3.16 -14.04
CA TYR A 120 -1.26 4.51 -14.58
C TYR A 120 -0.54 5.39 -13.54
N GLN A 121 0.79 5.36 -13.52
CA GLN A 121 1.60 5.99 -12.46
C GLN A 121 1.40 7.52 -12.29
N SER A 122 0.79 8.22 -13.25
CA SER A 122 0.44 9.64 -13.10
C SER A 122 -0.92 9.86 -12.41
N GLU A 123 -1.70 8.81 -12.20
CA GLU A 123 -3.10 8.90 -11.80
C GLU A 123 -3.32 8.51 -10.34
N LYS A 124 -4.14 9.31 -9.67
CA LYS A 124 -4.53 9.11 -8.28
C LYS A 124 -6.04 8.97 -8.20
N PHE A 125 -6.51 7.95 -7.52
CA PHE A 125 -7.92 7.65 -7.35
C PHE A 125 -8.39 8.09 -5.97
N PRO A 126 -9.29 9.08 -5.88
CA PRO A 126 -10.06 9.30 -4.67
C PRO A 126 -10.91 8.07 -4.35
N VAL A 127 -10.81 7.57 -3.11
CA VAL A 127 -11.53 6.39 -2.64
C VAL A 127 -12.28 6.72 -1.36
N ALA A 128 -13.55 6.34 -1.30
CA ALA A 128 -14.30 6.26 -0.07
C ALA A 128 -14.29 4.81 0.43
N ILE A 129 -13.59 4.55 1.53
CA ILE A 129 -13.55 3.24 2.18
C ILE A 129 -14.71 3.19 3.17
N GLU A 130 -15.61 2.26 2.96
CA GLU A 130 -16.74 1.99 3.86
C GLU A 130 -16.40 0.83 4.78
N GLU A 131 -16.59 1.02 6.09
CA GLU A 131 -16.39 -0.04 7.08
C GLU A 131 -17.73 -0.64 7.52
N ASN A 132 -17.77 -1.98 7.54
CA ASN A 132 -18.90 -2.77 8.00
C ASN A 132 -18.44 -3.66 9.16
N PHE A 133 -19.04 -3.44 10.33
CA PHE A 133 -18.81 -4.30 11.50
C PHE A 133 -19.59 -5.60 11.33
N ILE A 134 -18.86 -6.72 11.36
CA ILE A 134 -19.45 -8.05 11.24
C ILE A 134 -19.79 -8.61 12.61
N SER A 135 -18.87 -8.47 13.57
CA SER A 135 -19.07 -8.91 14.95
C SER A 135 -18.29 -8.02 15.92
N SER A 136 -18.83 -7.87 17.13
CA SER A 136 -18.20 -7.14 18.23
C SER A 136 -18.44 -7.88 19.54
N THR A 137 -17.35 -8.33 20.15
CA THR A 137 -17.34 -9.00 21.45
C THR A 137 -16.38 -8.28 22.40
N PRO A 138 -16.45 -8.50 23.71
CA PRO A 138 -15.47 -7.96 24.64
C PRO A 138 -14.01 -8.39 24.38
N GLN A 139 -13.78 -9.42 23.55
CA GLN A 139 -12.46 -9.96 23.24
C GLN A 139 -11.97 -9.57 21.83
N GLU A 140 -12.87 -9.55 20.85
CA GLU A 140 -12.55 -9.39 19.44
C GLU A 140 -13.62 -8.59 18.68
N VAL A 141 -13.17 -7.77 17.73
CA VAL A 141 -13.99 -7.08 16.74
C VAL A 141 -13.57 -7.52 15.34
N GLU A 142 -14.55 -7.81 14.49
CA GLU A 142 -14.37 -8.16 13.09
C GLU A 142 -14.96 -7.06 12.18
N ILE A 143 -14.15 -6.56 11.27
CA ILE A 143 -14.50 -5.46 10.36
C ILE A 143 -14.20 -5.89 8.92
N ILE A 144 -15.11 -5.58 8.00
CA ILE A 144 -14.88 -5.64 6.56
C ILE A 144 -14.87 -4.23 5.99
N GLN A 145 -13.92 -3.95 5.12
CA GLN A 145 -13.84 -2.72 4.34
C GLN A 145 -14.05 -3.00 2.85
N ALA A 146 -14.69 -2.04 2.17
CA ALA A 146 -14.78 -2.00 0.72
C ALA A 146 -14.52 -0.57 0.21
N GLY A 147 -13.73 -0.46 -0.86
CA GLY A 147 -13.41 0.82 -1.49
C GLY A 147 -14.39 1.18 -2.59
N LYS A 148 -14.92 2.41 -2.56
CA LYS A 148 -15.66 3.03 -3.66
C LYS A 148 -14.78 4.07 -4.34
N PHE A 149 -14.35 3.76 -5.56
CA PHE A 149 -13.45 4.59 -6.33
C PHE A 149 -14.21 5.65 -7.14
N ASN A 150 -13.74 6.89 -7.09
CA ASN A 150 -14.22 7.97 -7.95
C ASN A 150 -13.17 8.24 -9.03
N ILE A 151 -13.34 7.63 -10.19
CA ILE A 151 -12.36 7.61 -11.27
C ILE A 151 -12.90 8.39 -12.47
N ASP A 152 -12.04 9.20 -13.09
CA ASP A 152 -12.31 9.77 -14.41
C ASP A 152 -11.98 8.74 -15.49
N TRP A 153 -12.99 7.98 -15.87
CA TRP A 153 -12.88 6.91 -16.88
C TRP A 153 -12.45 7.42 -18.25
N SER A 154 -12.85 8.64 -18.63
CA SER A 154 -12.50 9.22 -19.94
C SER A 154 -11.00 9.52 -20.04
N LYS A 155 -10.41 9.98 -18.93
CA LYS A 155 -8.98 10.20 -18.82
C LYS A 155 -8.22 8.87 -18.87
N LEU A 156 -8.69 7.85 -18.16
CA LEU A 156 -8.07 6.52 -18.20
C LEU A 156 -8.15 5.85 -19.58
N GLU A 157 -9.27 6.00 -20.29
CA GLU A 157 -9.42 5.51 -21.65
C GLU A 157 -8.41 6.17 -22.61
N THR A 158 -8.21 7.49 -22.47
CA THR A 158 -7.19 8.22 -23.24
C THR A 158 -5.78 7.72 -22.95
N LEU A 159 -5.46 7.43 -21.67
CA LEU A 159 -4.16 6.87 -21.28
C LEU A 159 -3.99 5.45 -21.79
N TYR A 160 -5.03 4.64 -21.73
CA TYR A 160 -5.06 3.28 -22.28
C TYR A 160 -4.76 3.28 -23.78
N ASP A 161 -5.46 4.12 -24.54
CA ASP A 161 -5.26 4.24 -25.99
C ASP A 161 -3.82 4.63 -26.35
N LYS A 162 -3.21 5.49 -25.52
CA LYS A 162 -1.83 5.95 -25.72
C LYS A 162 -0.78 4.92 -25.31
N GLN A 163 -1.00 4.18 -24.22
CA GLN A 163 0.05 3.38 -23.58
C GLN A 163 -0.11 1.88 -23.79
N TYR A 164 -1.34 1.38 -23.86
CA TYR A 164 -1.64 -0.04 -23.68
C TYR A 164 -2.40 -0.68 -24.85
N LYS A 165 -3.19 0.08 -25.61
CA LYS A 165 -4.03 -0.49 -26.69
C LYS A 165 -3.26 -1.38 -27.67
N ALA A 166 -2.13 -0.89 -28.19
CA ALA A 166 -1.32 -1.63 -29.14
C ALA A 166 -0.75 -2.94 -28.56
N ILE A 167 -0.31 -2.93 -27.29
CA ILE A 167 0.22 -4.14 -26.63
C ILE A 167 -0.89 -5.11 -26.20
N CYS A 168 -2.12 -4.61 -26.06
CA CYS A 168 -3.32 -5.39 -25.77
C CYS A 168 -4.05 -5.87 -27.03
N ASN A 169 -3.38 -5.88 -28.20
CA ASN A 169 -3.96 -6.30 -29.49
C ASN A 169 -5.27 -5.57 -29.83
N ASP A 170 -5.31 -4.25 -29.61
CA ASP A 170 -6.47 -3.39 -29.89
C ASP A 170 -7.75 -3.79 -29.12
N ALA A 171 -7.60 -4.48 -27.99
CA ALA A 171 -8.71 -4.75 -27.09
C ALA A 171 -9.41 -3.45 -26.67
N LYS A 172 -10.73 -3.52 -26.47
CA LYS A 172 -11.52 -2.39 -25.97
C LYS A 172 -11.10 -2.03 -24.55
N PHE A 173 -11.17 -0.75 -24.23
CA PHE A 173 -11.01 -0.27 -22.87
C PHE A 173 -12.11 -0.87 -21.97
N ASP A 174 -11.67 -1.49 -20.88
CA ASP A 174 -12.50 -2.07 -19.83
C ASP A 174 -11.63 -2.07 -18.57
N HIS A 175 -11.81 -1.07 -17.70
CA HIS A 175 -10.98 -0.89 -16.52
C HIS A 175 -11.79 -1.16 -15.26
N ASN A 176 -11.19 -1.91 -14.35
CA ASN A 176 -11.78 -2.31 -13.10
C ASN A 176 -10.80 -2.07 -11.96
N VAL A 177 -11.31 -1.54 -10.84
CA VAL A 177 -10.54 -1.33 -9.61
C VAL A 177 -11.34 -1.84 -8.43
N LEU A 178 -10.72 -2.68 -7.61
CA LEU A 178 -11.31 -3.26 -6.42
C LEU A 178 -10.37 -3.09 -5.23
N TYR A 179 -10.95 -2.69 -4.10
CA TYR A 179 -10.32 -2.80 -2.79
C TYR A 179 -11.29 -3.47 -1.82
N GLN A 180 -10.78 -4.47 -1.12
CA GLN A 180 -11.47 -5.13 -0.02
C GLN A 180 -10.50 -5.50 1.08
N ALA A 181 -10.92 -5.40 2.33
CA ALA A 181 -10.13 -5.89 3.45
C ALA A 181 -11.00 -6.46 4.56
N LYS A 182 -10.44 -7.42 5.28
CA LYS A 182 -11.04 -8.06 6.44
C LYS A 182 -10.05 -7.99 7.60
N TYR A 183 -10.50 -7.46 8.73
CA TYR A 183 -9.69 -7.28 9.93
C TYR A 183 -10.30 -8.01 11.10
N ARG A 184 -9.42 -8.48 11.98
CA ARG A 184 -9.77 -8.91 13.33
C ARG A 184 -8.89 -8.18 14.33
N TYR A 185 -9.50 -7.55 15.32
CA TYR A 185 -8.81 -6.79 16.37
C TYR A 185 -9.09 -7.41 17.73
N LEU A 186 -8.04 -7.59 18.54
CA LEU A 186 -8.18 -7.93 19.96
C LEU A 186 -8.52 -6.65 20.73
N THR A 187 -9.79 -6.49 21.10
CA THR A 187 -10.32 -5.26 21.71
C THR A 187 -9.59 -4.88 23.01
N ARG A 188 -9.25 -5.87 23.84
CA ARG A 188 -8.54 -5.66 25.11
C ARG A 188 -7.18 -4.98 24.95
N TYR A 189 -6.50 -5.21 23.83
CA TYR A 189 -5.13 -4.75 23.60
C TYR A 189 -5.05 -3.64 22.55
N GLY A 190 -6.14 -3.37 21.81
CA GLY A 190 -6.09 -2.50 20.64
C GLY A 190 -5.22 -3.06 19.50
N VAL A 191 -4.90 -4.36 19.54
CA VAL A 191 -3.95 -4.95 18.59
C VAL A 191 -4.70 -5.64 17.46
N MET A 192 -4.29 -5.37 16.22
CA MET A 192 -4.74 -6.14 15.06
C MET A 192 -4.25 -7.57 15.19
N ARG A 193 -5.18 -8.53 15.31
CA ARG A 193 -4.89 -9.97 15.32
C ARG A 193 -4.46 -10.42 13.94
N ASP A 194 -5.21 -10.03 12.93
CA ASP A 194 -4.89 -10.31 11.54
C ASP A 194 -5.66 -9.40 10.58
N CYS A 195 -5.12 -9.29 9.38
CA CYS A 195 -5.72 -8.60 8.25
C CYS A 195 -5.48 -9.39 6.96
N ILE A 196 -6.53 -9.53 6.16
CA ILE A 196 -6.44 -9.95 4.77
C ILE A 196 -6.98 -8.80 3.93
N ALA A 197 -6.13 -8.20 3.12
CA ALA A 197 -6.53 -7.12 2.21
C ALA A 197 -6.13 -7.44 0.78
N GLU A 198 -6.94 -6.98 -0.17
CA GLU A 198 -6.72 -7.14 -1.59
C GLU A 198 -6.98 -5.82 -2.32
N PHE A 199 -6.02 -5.43 -3.15
CA PHE A 199 -6.16 -4.38 -4.14
C PHE A 199 -5.94 -4.97 -5.53
N LEU A 200 -6.92 -4.80 -6.41
CA LEU A 200 -6.88 -5.29 -7.78
C LEU A 200 -7.18 -4.11 -8.71
N GLU A 201 -6.35 -3.94 -9.72
CA GLU A 201 -6.58 -3.04 -10.83
C GLU A 201 -6.31 -3.81 -12.12
N ASP A 202 -7.29 -3.85 -13.02
CA ASP A 202 -7.15 -4.51 -14.31
C ASP A 202 -7.70 -3.65 -15.45
N THR A 203 -7.16 -3.84 -16.65
CA THR A 203 -7.65 -3.19 -17.87
C THR A 203 -7.71 -4.16 -19.06
N ALA A 204 -8.54 -3.80 -20.04
CA ALA A 204 -8.69 -4.48 -21.33
C ALA A 204 -9.04 -5.96 -21.18
N ASN A 205 -10.16 -6.25 -20.49
CA ASN A 205 -10.61 -7.61 -20.17
C ASN A 205 -9.52 -8.45 -19.48
N LYS A 206 -8.83 -7.87 -18.49
CA LYS A 206 -7.73 -8.52 -17.74
C LYS A 206 -6.49 -8.87 -18.56
N SER A 207 -6.26 -8.17 -19.68
CA SER A 207 -5.01 -8.30 -20.44
C SER A 207 -3.81 -7.74 -19.68
N ILE A 208 -4.04 -6.72 -18.85
CA ILE A 208 -3.06 -6.17 -17.91
C ILE A 208 -3.71 -6.15 -16.53
N VAL A 209 -3.01 -6.73 -15.55
CA VAL A 209 -3.52 -6.89 -14.18
C VAL A 209 -2.42 -6.52 -13.19
N SER A 210 -2.76 -5.65 -12.24
CA SER A 210 -2.03 -5.44 -11.00
C SER A 210 -2.85 -5.99 -9.85
N LYS A 211 -2.27 -6.93 -9.10
CA LYS A 211 -2.91 -7.51 -7.91
C LYS A 211 -1.94 -7.47 -6.75
N GLN A 212 -2.41 -6.91 -5.63
CA GLN A 212 -1.69 -6.88 -4.36
C GLN A 212 -2.54 -7.56 -3.31
N THR A 213 -1.95 -8.48 -2.56
CA THR A 213 -2.60 -9.18 -1.46
C THR A 213 -1.73 -9.05 -0.22
N PHE A 214 -2.34 -8.58 0.85
CA PHE A 214 -1.71 -8.42 2.15
C PHE A 214 -2.30 -9.46 3.10
N ASN A 215 -1.44 -10.29 3.70
CA ASN A 215 -1.82 -11.22 4.74
C ASN A 215 -0.94 -10.94 5.96
N ILE A 216 -1.55 -10.35 6.98
CA ILE A 216 -0.87 -9.91 8.19
C ILE A 216 -1.44 -10.67 9.35
N GLN A 217 -0.54 -11.16 10.20
CA GLN A 217 -0.89 -11.88 11.41
C GLN A 217 -0.06 -11.36 12.57
N PHE A 218 -0.73 -11.19 13.71
CA PHE A 218 -0.08 -10.95 14.97
C PHE A 218 0.70 -12.20 15.39
N ILE A 219 2.02 -12.06 15.51
CA ILE A 219 2.89 -13.12 16.02
C ILE A 219 3.17 -12.78 17.48
N LYS A 220 2.64 -13.60 18.38
CA LYS A 220 3.02 -13.53 19.79
C LYS A 220 4.45 -14.06 19.91
N THR A 221 5.39 -13.18 20.22
CA THR A 221 6.71 -13.61 20.68
C THR A 221 6.57 -14.15 22.09
N ASN A 222 6.90 -15.43 22.28
CA ASN A 222 6.98 -16.09 23.58
C ASN A 222 8.24 -15.64 24.32
#